data_AF-A0A0K6HA66-F1
#
_entry.id   AF-A0A0K6HA66-F1
#
_cell.length_a   1.000
_cell.length_b   1.000
_cell.length_c   1.000
_cell.angle_alpha   90.00
_cell.angle_beta   90.00
_cell.angle_gamma   90.00
#
_symmetry.space_group_name_H-M   'P 1'
#
loop_
_entity.id
_entity.type
_entity.pdbx_description
1 polymer ?
#
loop_
_entity_poly.entity_id
_entity_poly.type
_entity_poly.pdbx_seq_one_letter_code
_entity_poly.pdbx_strand_id
1 'polypeptide(L)'
;MSALHVLEDTNKNSFSIMFTMNIDDYLALVDQAYKDSGGVEGQRAPLKTKTGQRIRKRMVLDIIEGAVLPPLVLGATLTPDQVGLARKIDSDADGIDLLHQLEDISIIDGMQRTTALKEALKLAQDEFTDKVTDIRTRKIRVELWVAESVNSLIYRMLVLNTGQVPWDMKRQLQTIYKSILKEIRASVDDINVLGLEQGQRRTQGGQFQGDKLIEFFLSFTSRKTAIDLKEKVAEDFARMDATEATSSSRFLRDFIICVQLLVNLDHAFSRANNTKEELSDSRIKSGKDVFKSFPAGLGFFAAAATKIYGKPGYHLDDDITKRNLEVIVDNVDGLVTRLTQMSPEDVRDFLDLDTLNEKLSRKTSKVGAFEREFFQTAFSELITEGNHLPNMSPCWEAYY
;
A
#
# COMPACT_ATOMS: atom_id res chain seq x y z
N MET A 1 -30.05 -20.71 21.23
CA MET A 1 -29.23 -21.22 20.11
C MET A 1 -28.19 -20.16 19.81
N SER A 2 -26.91 -20.48 20.02
CA SER A 2 -25.81 -19.67 19.49
C SER A 2 -25.79 -19.92 17.98
N ALA A 3 -25.77 -18.84 17.21
CA ALA A 3 -25.70 -18.87 15.76
C ALA A 3 -24.27 -18.43 15.38
N LEU A 4 -23.29 -19.20 15.84
CA LEU A 4 -21.92 -19.03 15.41
C LEU A 4 -21.85 -19.38 13.92
N HIS A 5 -21.32 -18.46 13.12
CA HIS A 5 -21.07 -18.67 11.71
C HIS A 5 -19.61 -18.43 11.40
N VAL A 6 -18.88 -19.51 11.12
CA VAL A 6 -17.49 -19.46 10.65
C VAL A 6 -17.49 -19.67 9.15
N LEU A 7 -16.89 -18.72 8.41
CA LEU A 7 -16.71 -18.81 6.96
C LEU A 7 -15.24 -18.66 6.63
N GLU A 8 -14.71 -19.61 5.86
CA GLU A 8 -13.37 -19.54 5.30
C GLU A 8 -13.40 -18.77 3.97
N ASP A 9 -12.56 -17.75 3.87
CA ASP A 9 -12.24 -17.07 2.62
C ASP A 9 -10.96 -17.67 2.05
N THR A 10 -11.14 -18.58 1.10
CA THR A 10 -10.05 -19.29 0.43
C THR A 10 -9.26 -18.42 -0.55
N ASN A 11 -9.78 -17.24 -0.95
CA ASN A 11 -9.07 -16.33 -1.85
C ASN A 11 -7.93 -15.60 -1.12
N LYS A 12 -8.16 -15.22 0.14
CA LYS A 12 -7.22 -14.42 0.94
C LYS A 12 -6.73 -15.09 2.21
N ASN A 13 -6.94 -16.41 2.33
CA ASN A 13 -6.56 -17.25 3.47
C ASN A 13 -6.95 -16.60 4.81
N SER A 14 -8.24 -16.29 4.96
CA SER A 14 -8.76 -15.56 6.12
C SER A 14 -10.10 -16.14 6.55
N PHE A 15 -10.52 -15.83 7.78
CA PHE A 15 -11.76 -16.34 8.37
C PHE A 15 -12.67 -15.20 8.79
N SER A 16 -13.97 -15.33 8.52
CA SER A 16 -15.03 -14.56 9.19
C SER A 16 -15.64 -15.40 10.28
N ILE A 17 -15.74 -14.85 11.48
CA ILE A 17 -16.39 -15.49 12.61
C ILE A 17 -17.46 -14.53 13.13
N MET A 18 -18.73 -14.87 12.92
CA MET A 18 -19.85 -14.06 13.41
C MET A 18 -20.48 -14.69 14.65
N PHE A 19 -20.58 -13.90 15.72
CA PHE A 19 -21.12 -14.34 17.02
C PHE A 19 -21.79 -13.18 17.76
N THR A 20 -22.36 -13.46 18.93
CA THR A 20 -22.97 -12.44 19.79
C THR A 20 -22.20 -12.25 21.10
N MET A 21 -22.08 -11.01 21.56
CA MET A 21 -21.52 -10.68 22.87
C MET A 21 -22.24 -9.50 23.51
N ASN A 22 -22.06 -9.27 24.81
CA ASN A 22 -22.67 -8.13 25.48
C ASN A 22 -21.98 -6.83 25.07
N ILE A 23 -22.70 -5.72 25.14
CA ILE A 23 -22.14 -4.38 24.85
C ILE A 23 -20.94 -4.07 25.74
N ASP A 24 -21.02 -4.44 27.03
CA ASP A 24 -19.94 -4.14 27.99
C ASP A 24 -18.65 -4.91 27.64
N ASP A 25 -18.77 -6.20 27.33
CA ASP A 25 -17.65 -7.06 26.94
C ASP A 25 -17.00 -6.54 25.64
N TYR A 26 -17.82 -6.16 24.65
CA TYR A 26 -17.34 -5.56 23.41
C TYR A 26 -16.58 -4.25 23.65
N LEU A 27 -17.15 -3.34 24.45
CA LEU A 27 -16.54 -2.04 24.70
C LEU A 27 -15.23 -2.15 25.48
N ALA A 28 -15.13 -3.10 26.40
CA ALA A 28 -13.89 -3.41 27.11
C ALA A 28 -12.83 -3.95 26.14
N LEU A 29 -13.21 -4.88 25.26
CA LEU A 29 -12.32 -5.49 24.27
C LEU A 29 -11.71 -4.46 23.31
N VAL A 30 -12.52 -3.53 22.79
CA VAL A 30 -12.08 -2.60 21.75
C VAL A 30 -11.58 -1.25 22.30
N ASP A 31 -11.49 -1.06 23.61
CA ASP A 31 -11.21 0.28 24.19
C ASP A 31 -9.84 0.82 23.74
N GLN A 32 -8.82 -0.05 23.69
CA GLN A 32 -7.49 0.33 23.24
C GLN A 32 -7.49 0.69 21.74
N ALA A 33 -8.07 -0.17 20.90
CA ALA A 33 -8.22 0.07 19.47
C ALA A 33 -8.99 1.38 19.20
N TYR A 34 -10.09 1.61 19.93
CA TYR A 34 -10.90 2.81 19.80
C TYR A 34 -10.14 4.09 20.16
N LYS A 35 -9.31 4.06 21.23
CA LYS A 35 -8.43 5.17 21.61
C LYS A 35 -7.40 5.47 20.52
N ASP A 36 -6.92 4.43 19.84
CA ASP A 36 -6.04 4.53 18.68
C ASP A 36 -6.78 4.65 17.33
N SER A 37 -7.91 5.38 17.32
CA SER A 37 -8.72 5.66 16.11
C SER A 37 -9.19 4.43 15.31
N GLY A 38 -9.28 3.26 15.96
CA GLY A 38 -9.69 1.99 15.38
C GLY A 38 -8.57 0.93 15.32
N GLY A 39 -7.35 1.22 15.80
CA GLY A 39 -6.25 0.26 15.87
C GLY A 39 -5.53 0.01 14.54
N VAL A 40 -5.99 0.64 13.45
CA VAL A 40 -5.29 0.66 12.15
C VAL A 40 -4.64 2.02 11.97
N GLU A 41 -3.31 2.03 11.78
CA GLU A 41 -2.54 3.27 11.69
C GLU A 41 -3.05 4.18 10.54
N GLY A 42 -3.46 5.41 10.86
CA GLY A 42 -3.97 6.36 9.86
C GLY A 42 -5.49 6.30 9.64
N GLN A 43 -6.20 5.45 10.38
CA GLN A 43 -7.66 5.36 10.32
C GLN A 43 -8.37 6.63 10.80
N ARG A 44 -9.54 6.96 10.19
CA ARG A 44 -10.33 8.13 10.61
C ARG A 44 -10.96 7.92 11.99
N ALA A 45 -10.80 8.92 12.85
CA ALA A 45 -11.62 9.09 14.04
C ALA A 45 -13.10 9.37 13.69
N PRO A 46 -14.02 9.30 14.66
CA PRO A 46 -15.44 9.49 14.38
C PRO A 46 -15.81 10.84 13.76
N LEU A 47 -16.85 10.87 12.91
CA LEU A 47 -17.27 12.05 12.14
C LEU A 47 -17.70 13.22 13.04
N LYS A 48 -16.95 14.32 13.02
CA LYS A 48 -17.25 15.53 13.82
C LYS A 48 -18.16 16.55 13.12
N THR A 49 -18.64 16.28 11.91
CA THR A 49 -19.51 17.19 11.17
C THR A 49 -20.87 17.35 11.86
N LYS A 50 -21.55 18.50 11.70
CA LYS A 50 -22.88 18.75 12.28
C LYS A 50 -23.89 17.66 11.89
N THR A 51 -23.88 17.25 10.62
CA THR A 51 -24.73 16.16 10.11
C THR A 51 -24.37 14.81 10.77
N GLY A 52 -23.08 14.48 10.86
CA GLY A 52 -22.62 13.25 11.53
C GLY A 52 -22.97 13.21 13.01
N GLN A 53 -22.86 14.35 13.71
CA GLN A 53 -23.29 14.48 15.11
C GLN A 53 -24.80 14.31 15.27
N ARG A 54 -25.62 14.84 14.35
CA ARG A 54 -27.09 14.67 14.40
C ARG A 54 -27.50 13.20 14.21
N ILE A 55 -26.89 12.51 13.25
CA ILE A 55 -27.13 11.08 13.01
C ILE A 55 -26.70 10.26 14.22
N ARG A 56 -25.53 10.56 14.80
CA ARG A 56 -25.03 9.90 16.02
C ARG A 56 -25.99 10.09 17.20
N LYS A 57 -26.45 11.32 17.45
CA LYS A 57 -27.44 11.60 18.52
C LYS A 57 -28.71 10.78 18.35
N ARG A 58 -29.20 10.64 17.12
CA ARG A 58 -30.37 9.79 16.86
C ARG A 58 -30.07 8.32 17.18
N MET A 59 -28.93 7.81 16.71
CA MET A 59 -28.49 6.44 16.99
C MET A 59 -28.33 6.18 18.50
N VAL A 60 -27.83 7.14 19.27
CA VAL A 60 -27.73 7.05 20.74
C VAL A 60 -29.10 6.84 21.38
N LEU A 61 -30.10 7.63 21.00
CA LEU A 61 -31.46 7.48 21.52
C LEU A 61 -32.09 6.15 21.10
N ASP A 62 -31.92 5.76 19.83
CA ASP A 62 -32.43 4.48 19.33
C ASP A 62 -31.79 3.30 20.12
N ILE A 63 -30.50 3.37 20.46
CA ILE A 63 -29.82 2.38 21.34
C ILE A 63 -30.46 2.34 22.73
N ILE A 64 -30.73 3.50 23.34
CA ILE A 64 -31.39 3.56 24.66
C ILE A 64 -32.80 2.95 24.61
N GLU A 65 -33.49 3.09 23.47
CA GLU A 65 -34.81 2.51 23.24
C GLU A 65 -34.78 1.01 22.91
N GLY A 66 -33.61 0.41 22.67
CA GLY A 66 -33.47 -1.02 22.43
C GLY A 66 -33.19 -1.41 20.99
N ALA A 67 -32.82 -0.46 20.12
CA ALA A 67 -32.50 -0.75 18.72
C ALA A 67 -31.31 -1.72 18.60
N VAL A 68 -31.44 -2.66 17.66
CA VAL A 68 -30.36 -3.58 17.28
C VAL A 68 -29.61 -2.98 16.09
N LEU A 69 -28.31 -2.78 16.26
CA LEU A 69 -27.45 -2.25 15.20
C LEU A 69 -26.98 -3.36 14.24
N PRO A 70 -26.57 -3.00 13.01
CA PRO A 70 -25.83 -3.92 12.13
C PRO A 70 -24.53 -4.40 12.78
N PRO A 71 -23.98 -5.57 12.37
CA PRO A 71 -22.81 -6.17 13.00
C PRO A 71 -21.58 -5.26 13.05
N LEU A 72 -20.90 -5.21 14.19
CA LEU A 72 -19.62 -4.53 14.33
C LEU A 72 -18.50 -5.44 13.81
N VAL A 73 -17.62 -4.90 12.98
CA VAL A 73 -16.59 -5.68 12.29
C VAL A 73 -15.24 -5.40 12.92
N LEU A 74 -14.62 -6.46 13.44
CA LEU A 74 -13.30 -6.45 14.04
C LEU A 74 -12.30 -7.16 13.12
N GLY A 75 -11.02 -6.79 13.25
CA GLY A 75 -9.91 -7.37 12.55
C GLY A 75 -8.83 -7.78 13.52
N ALA A 76 -8.25 -8.96 13.32
CA ALA A 76 -7.06 -9.38 14.04
C ALA A 76 -6.12 -10.13 13.09
N THR A 77 -4.82 -9.99 13.34
CA THR A 77 -3.82 -10.80 12.66
C THR A 77 -3.50 -12.05 13.47
N LEU A 78 -3.45 -13.21 12.82
CA LEU A 78 -2.97 -14.44 13.43
C LEU A 78 -1.59 -14.81 12.93
N THR A 79 -0.82 -15.41 13.82
CA THR A 79 0.30 -16.25 13.43
C THR A 79 -0.21 -17.52 12.74
N PRO A 80 0.60 -18.16 11.86
CA PRO A 80 0.22 -19.41 11.20
C PRO A 80 -0.28 -20.50 12.16
N ASP A 81 0.30 -20.57 13.37
CA ASP A 81 -0.08 -21.54 14.40
C ASP A 81 -1.48 -21.28 14.96
N GLN A 82 -1.91 -20.01 15.03
CA GLN A 82 -3.24 -19.64 15.52
C GLN A 82 -4.33 -19.77 14.45
N VAL A 83 -3.99 -19.83 13.16
CA VAL A 83 -4.97 -20.06 12.08
C VAL A 83 -5.73 -21.38 12.27
N GLY A 84 -5.05 -22.39 12.84
CA GLY A 84 -5.67 -23.65 13.22
C GLY A 84 -6.68 -23.56 14.37
N LEU A 85 -6.63 -22.52 15.20
CA LEU A 85 -7.60 -22.25 16.27
C LEU A 85 -8.91 -21.70 15.69
N ALA A 86 -8.82 -20.81 14.69
CA ALA A 86 -9.99 -20.25 14.02
C ALA A 86 -10.87 -21.32 13.35
N ARG A 87 -10.28 -22.45 12.92
CA ARG A 87 -10.97 -23.60 12.32
C ARG A 87 -11.70 -24.49 13.35
N LYS A 88 -11.47 -24.28 14.66
CA LYS A 88 -11.99 -25.12 15.76
C LYS A 88 -13.02 -24.40 16.62
N ILE A 89 -13.49 -23.24 16.18
CA ILE A 89 -14.49 -22.45 16.92
C ILE A 89 -15.86 -23.06 16.66
N ASP A 90 -16.50 -23.57 17.71
CA ASP A 90 -17.79 -24.26 17.63
C ASP A 90 -18.89 -23.56 18.46
N SER A 91 -18.54 -22.55 19.25
CA SER A 91 -19.48 -21.75 20.04
C SER A 91 -19.14 -20.25 20.10
N ASP A 92 -20.14 -19.42 20.48
CA ASP A 92 -19.91 -17.99 20.78
C ASP A 92 -18.82 -17.78 21.86
N ALA A 93 -18.69 -18.72 22.81
CA ALA A 93 -17.69 -18.66 23.87
C ALA A 93 -16.27 -18.87 23.31
N ASP A 94 -16.10 -19.82 22.37
CA ASP A 94 -14.81 -20.05 21.72
C ASP A 94 -14.35 -18.83 20.90
N GLY A 95 -15.30 -18.11 20.28
CA GLY A 95 -15.02 -16.88 19.55
C GLY A 95 -14.56 -15.74 20.47
N ILE A 96 -15.18 -15.64 21.66
CA ILE A 96 -14.79 -14.69 22.71
C ILE A 96 -13.42 -15.07 23.28
N ASP A 97 -13.19 -16.33 23.58
CA ASP A 97 -11.90 -16.82 24.10
C ASP A 97 -10.76 -16.58 23.10
N LEU A 98 -11.00 -16.78 21.80
CA LEU A 98 -10.04 -16.41 20.76
C LEU A 98 -9.72 -14.91 20.85
N LEU A 99 -10.73 -14.04 20.89
CA LEU A 99 -10.52 -12.59 21.00
C LEU A 99 -9.67 -12.18 22.20
N HIS A 100 -9.87 -12.81 23.35
CA HIS A 100 -9.07 -12.54 24.55
C HIS A 100 -7.60 -12.98 24.40
N GLN A 101 -7.31 -13.89 23.48
CA GLN A 101 -5.94 -14.33 23.16
C GLN A 101 -5.27 -13.45 22.09
N LEU A 102 -6.01 -12.54 21.45
CA LEU A 102 -5.47 -11.66 20.41
C LEU A 102 -4.93 -10.38 21.05
N GLU A 103 -3.65 -10.10 20.81
CA GLU A 103 -3.00 -8.90 21.34
C GLU A 103 -3.39 -7.63 20.55
N ASP A 104 -3.59 -7.75 19.23
CA ASP A 104 -3.83 -6.63 18.33
C ASP A 104 -5.20 -6.74 17.62
N ILE A 105 -6.22 -6.13 18.23
CA ILE A 105 -7.57 -6.02 17.65
C ILE A 105 -7.75 -4.64 17.02
N SER A 106 -8.33 -4.62 15.82
CA SER A 106 -8.69 -3.42 15.07
C SER A 106 -10.20 -3.35 14.83
N ILE A 107 -10.77 -2.15 14.80
CA ILE A 107 -12.16 -1.90 14.39
C ILE A 107 -12.16 -1.62 12.87
N ILE A 108 -12.48 -2.63 12.06
CA ILE A 108 -12.54 -2.55 10.60
C ILE A 108 -13.73 -1.69 10.15
N ASP A 109 -14.91 -1.97 10.69
CA ASP A 109 -16.12 -1.19 10.47
C ASP A 109 -16.97 -1.17 11.74
N GLY A 110 -17.31 0.03 12.20
CA GLY A 110 -18.04 0.18 13.45
C GLY A 110 -17.75 1.46 14.21
N MET A 111 -16.75 2.26 13.84
CA MET A 111 -16.31 3.41 14.64
C MET A 111 -17.45 4.37 15.07
N GLN A 112 -18.42 4.68 14.20
CA GLN A 112 -19.59 5.49 14.59
C GLN A 112 -20.50 4.78 15.59
N ARG A 113 -20.74 3.48 15.38
CA ARG A 113 -21.59 2.64 16.22
C ARG A 113 -20.94 2.41 17.59
N THR A 114 -19.64 2.13 17.64
CA THR A 114 -18.85 2.07 18.90
C THR A 114 -18.94 3.40 19.66
N THR A 115 -18.81 4.53 18.97
CA THR A 115 -18.97 5.85 19.61
C THR A 115 -20.37 6.03 20.18
N ALA A 116 -21.41 5.67 19.42
CA ALA A 116 -22.80 5.78 19.85
C ALA A 116 -23.12 4.86 21.04
N LEU A 117 -22.55 3.66 21.11
CA LEU A 117 -22.67 2.76 22.26
C LEU A 117 -22.06 3.39 23.53
N LYS A 118 -20.85 3.97 23.44
CA LYS A 118 -20.21 4.68 24.56
C LYS A 118 -21.03 5.90 25.02
N GLU A 119 -21.54 6.68 24.06
CA GLU A 119 -22.38 7.86 24.36
C GLU A 119 -23.74 7.46 24.96
N ALA A 120 -24.35 6.36 24.51
CA ALA A 120 -25.60 5.85 25.04
C ALA A 120 -25.47 5.36 26.49
N LEU A 121 -24.38 4.65 26.82
CA LEU A 121 -24.12 4.26 28.20
C LEU A 121 -23.93 5.47 29.12
N LYS A 122 -23.18 6.47 28.66
CA LYS A 122 -22.98 7.70 29.43
C LYS A 122 -24.29 8.45 29.64
N LEU A 123 -25.07 8.66 28.58
CA LEU A 123 -26.35 9.34 28.68
C LEU A 123 -27.36 8.56 29.55
N ALA A 124 -27.36 7.23 29.49
CA ALA A 124 -28.21 6.41 30.35
C ALA A 124 -27.79 6.50 31.82
N GLN A 125 -26.49 6.58 32.12
CA GLN A 125 -26.03 6.80 33.49
C GLN A 125 -26.54 8.13 34.07
N ASP A 126 -26.56 9.17 33.24
CA ASP A 126 -26.93 10.52 33.64
C ASP A 126 -28.47 10.74 33.68
N GLU A 127 -29.21 10.19 32.71
CA GLU A 127 -30.62 10.56 32.45
C GLU A 127 -31.60 9.36 32.40
N PHE A 128 -31.11 8.11 32.27
CA PHE A 128 -31.95 6.90 32.11
C PHE A 128 -31.42 5.73 32.94
N THR A 129 -31.22 5.94 34.25
CA THR A 129 -30.48 5.01 35.13
C THR A 129 -31.08 3.60 35.15
N ASP A 130 -32.40 3.49 35.01
CA ASP A 130 -33.15 2.22 34.93
C ASP A 130 -32.77 1.38 33.71
N LYS A 131 -32.30 2.01 32.63
CA LYS A 131 -31.91 1.33 31.38
C LYS A 131 -30.43 0.95 31.29
N VAL A 132 -29.60 1.39 32.24
CA VAL A 132 -28.14 1.19 32.17
C VAL A 132 -27.79 -0.30 32.13
N THR A 133 -28.37 -1.09 33.03
CA THR A 133 -28.14 -2.54 33.09
C THR A 133 -28.58 -3.20 31.78
N ASP A 134 -29.77 -2.86 31.30
CA ASP A 134 -30.33 -3.39 30.05
C ASP A 134 -29.45 -3.09 28.84
N ILE A 135 -28.85 -1.89 28.77
CA ILE A 135 -27.92 -1.52 27.70
C ILE A 135 -26.63 -2.34 27.83
N ARG A 136 -26.04 -2.44 29.03
CA ARG A 136 -24.76 -3.16 29.23
C ARG A 136 -24.86 -4.64 28.86
N THR A 137 -25.93 -5.31 29.27
CA THR A 137 -26.14 -6.75 29.03
C THR A 137 -26.80 -7.07 27.70
N ARG A 138 -27.12 -6.06 26.89
CA ARG A 138 -27.73 -6.30 25.57
C ARG A 138 -26.71 -6.97 24.65
N LYS A 139 -27.16 -8.01 23.97
CA LYS A 139 -26.36 -8.69 22.97
C LYS A 139 -26.28 -7.87 21.68
N ILE A 140 -25.08 -7.77 21.14
CA ILE A 140 -24.79 -7.22 19.82
C ILE A 140 -24.16 -8.29 18.94
N ARG A 141 -24.28 -8.12 17.62
CA ARG A 141 -23.61 -8.96 16.64
C ARG A 141 -22.22 -8.40 16.36
N VAL A 142 -21.22 -9.28 16.43
CA VAL A 142 -19.83 -8.97 16.10
C VAL A 142 -19.38 -9.95 15.03
N GLU A 143 -18.67 -9.43 14.04
CA GLU A 143 -17.99 -10.20 13.01
C GLU A 143 -16.49 -9.99 13.18
N LEU A 144 -15.76 -11.04 13.56
CA LEU A 144 -14.32 -11.02 13.66
C LEU A 144 -13.72 -11.55 12.36
N TRP A 145 -12.97 -10.69 11.66
CA TRP A 145 -12.11 -11.09 10.57
C TRP A 145 -10.72 -11.37 11.06
N VAL A 146 -10.19 -12.49 10.57
CA VAL A 146 -8.91 -12.98 11.00
C VAL A 146 -8.05 -13.32 9.79
N ALA A 147 -6.86 -12.74 9.71
CA ALA A 147 -5.98 -12.90 8.55
C ALA A 147 -4.51 -13.00 8.96
N GLU A 148 -3.66 -13.48 8.06
CA GLU A 148 -2.20 -13.54 8.29
C GLU A 148 -1.51 -12.17 8.14
N SER A 149 -2.20 -11.17 7.56
CA SER A 149 -1.64 -9.83 7.37
C SER A 149 -2.66 -8.71 7.57
N VAL A 150 -2.19 -7.58 8.09
CA VAL A 150 -2.99 -6.34 8.24
C VAL A 150 -3.49 -5.85 6.87
N ASN A 151 -2.70 -6.05 5.81
CA ASN A 151 -3.05 -5.66 4.45
C ASN A 151 -4.33 -6.37 3.96
N SER A 152 -4.52 -7.64 4.31
CA SER A 152 -5.75 -8.39 4.01
C SER A 152 -6.99 -7.85 4.75
N LEU A 153 -6.80 -7.26 5.94
CA LEU A 153 -7.87 -6.61 6.70
C LEU A 153 -8.19 -5.22 6.13
N ILE A 154 -7.17 -4.45 5.74
CA ILE A 154 -7.33 -3.15 5.07
C ILE A 154 -8.07 -3.33 3.73
N TYR A 155 -7.76 -4.38 2.96
CA TYR A 155 -8.50 -4.73 1.74
C TYR A 155 -10.02 -4.74 1.96
N ARG A 156 -10.46 -5.40 3.04
CA ARG A 156 -11.87 -5.49 3.41
C ARG A 156 -12.44 -4.15 3.85
N MET A 157 -11.69 -3.37 4.64
CA MET A 157 -12.11 -2.01 5.01
C MET A 157 -12.39 -1.14 3.78
N LEU A 158 -11.66 -1.34 2.69
CA LEU A 158 -11.78 -0.54 1.46
C LEU A 158 -12.88 -1.04 0.53
N VAL A 159 -13.02 -2.35 0.37
CA VAL A 159 -14.01 -2.96 -0.52
C VAL A 159 -15.41 -3.00 0.11
N LEU A 160 -15.52 -3.29 1.42
CA LEU A 160 -16.82 -3.47 2.10
C LEU A 160 -17.47 -2.15 2.55
N ASN A 161 -16.73 -1.05 2.62
CA ASN A 161 -17.29 0.29 2.88
C ASN A 161 -17.74 1.02 1.59
N THR A 162 -17.73 0.35 0.43
CA THR A 162 -18.19 0.93 -0.83
C THR A 162 -19.69 1.24 -0.75
N GLY A 163 -20.04 2.53 -0.81
CA GLY A 163 -21.43 3.03 -0.74
C GLY A 163 -21.80 3.81 0.53
N GLN A 164 -20.98 3.81 1.58
CA GLN A 164 -21.17 4.67 2.77
C GLN A 164 -20.36 5.96 2.65
N VAL A 165 -20.76 7.03 3.39
CA VAL A 165 -20.19 8.39 3.28
C VAL A 165 -18.65 8.34 3.22
N PRO A 166 -18.04 8.71 2.07
CA PRO A 166 -16.66 8.38 1.78
C PRO A 166 -15.70 8.94 2.85
N TRP A 167 -14.66 8.18 3.17
CA TRP A 167 -13.39 8.84 3.50
C TRP A 167 -12.98 9.67 2.30
N ASP A 168 -12.20 10.72 2.56
CA ASP A 168 -11.33 11.25 1.52
C ASP A 168 -10.40 10.12 1.04
N MET A 169 -10.50 9.73 -0.23
CA MET A 169 -9.73 8.64 -0.85
C MET A 169 -8.24 8.75 -0.54
N LYS A 170 -7.73 9.98 -0.55
CA LYS A 170 -6.36 10.31 -0.23
C LYS A 170 -5.94 9.79 1.14
N ARG A 171 -6.83 9.84 2.15
CA ARG A 171 -6.57 9.29 3.49
C ARG A 171 -6.67 7.76 3.54
N GLN A 172 -7.50 7.15 2.70
CA GLN A 172 -7.62 5.68 2.62
C GLN A 172 -6.33 5.08 2.05
N LEU A 173 -5.90 5.64 0.93
CA LEU A 173 -4.67 5.28 0.28
C LEU A 173 -3.45 5.54 1.18
N GLN A 174 -3.42 6.65 1.94
CA GLN A 174 -2.37 6.90 2.94
C GLN A 174 -2.17 5.77 3.95
N THR A 175 -3.24 5.09 4.37
CA THR A 175 -3.15 3.98 5.33
C THR A 175 -2.45 2.76 4.70
N ILE A 176 -2.85 2.37 3.49
CA ILE A 176 -2.17 1.30 2.73
C ILE A 176 -0.71 1.68 2.48
N TYR A 177 -0.50 2.91 2.01
CA TYR A 177 0.81 3.39 1.62
C TYR A 177 1.81 3.42 2.78
N LYS A 178 1.36 3.74 3.99
CA LYS A 178 2.21 3.65 5.18
C LYS A 178 2.68 2.23 5.43
N SER A 179 1.79 1.24 5.32
CA SER A 179 2.13 -0.18 5.44
C SER A 179 3.19 -0.58 4.40
N ILE A 180 2.97 -0.23 3.13
CA ILE A 180 3.92 -0.50 2.04
C ILE A 180 5.27 0.18 2.31
N LEU A 181 5.28 1.46 2.70
CA LEU A 181 6.53 2.16 3.01
C LEU A 181 7.27 1.55 4.21
N LYS A 182 6.55 0.99 5.19
CA LYS A 182 7.15 0.26 6.32
C LYS A 182 7.80 -1.03 5.83
N GLU A 183 7.14 -1.77 4.94
CA GLU A 183 7.66 -3.01 4.37
C GLU A 183 8.89 -2.78 3.49
N ILE A 184 8.88 -1.72 2.66
CA ILE A 184 10.04 -1.28 1.88
C ILE A 184 11.23 -0.97 2.80
N ARG A 185 11.02 -0.18 3.86
CA ARG A 185 12.09 0.15 4.81
C ARG A 185 12.68 -1.06 5.52
N ALA A 186 11.88 -2.10 5.72
CA ALA A 186 12.30 -3.32 6.41
C ALA A 186 12.99 -4.33 5.48
N SER A 187 12.67 -4.30 4.18
CA SER A 187 13.04 -5.37 3.24
C SER A 187 14.00 -4.95 2.14
N VAL A 188 14.21 -3.65 1.94
CA VAL A 188 15.11 -3.11 0.91
C VAL A 188 16.38 -2.61 1.58
N ASP A 189 17.51 -3.20 1.21
CA ASP A 189 18.83 -2.83 1.69
C ASP A 189 19.30 -1.51 1.07
N ASP A 190 20.05 -0.71 1.85
CA ASP A 190 20.65 0.57 1.44
C ASP A 190 19.68 1.62 0.87
N ILE A 191 18.37 1.49 1.17
CA ILE A 191 17.38 2.53 0.90
C ILE A 191 17.30 3.53 2.05
N ASN A 192 17.16 4.81 1.70
CA ASN A 192 16.76 5.84 2.63
C ASN A 192 15.45 6.49 2.16
N VAL A 193 14.36 6.11 2.82
CA VAL A 193 13.02 6.65 2.56
C VAL A 193 12.83 7.96 3.32
N LEU A 194 12.98 9.07 2.60
CA LEU A 194 12.82 10.41 3.11
C LEU A 194 11.35 10.66 3.51
N GLY A 195 11.14 11.17 4.72
CA GLY A 195 9.82 11.47 5.26
C GLY A 195 9.17 12.69 4.59
N LEU A 196 7.85 12.81 4.73
CA LEU A 196 7.06 13.95 4.24
C LEU A 196 7.31 15.25 5.04
N GLU A 197 8.06 15.19 6.14
CA GLU A 197 8.40 16.35 6.95
C GLU A 197 9.43 17.22 6.23
N GLN A 198 9.07 18.49 6.10
CA GLN A 198 9.61 19.43 5.11
C GLN A 198 11.13 19.60 5.20
N GLY A 199 11.83 19.32 4.10
CA GLY A 199 13.15 19.90 3.82
C GLY A 199 14.26 18.93 3.39
N GLN A 200 14.09 17.62 3.59
CA GLN A 200 15.12 16.67 3.20
C GLN A 200 15.17 16.49 1.68
N ARG A 201 16.22 17.02 1.06
CA ARG A 201 16.50 16.85 -0.37
C ARG A 201 17.41 15.66 -0.59
N ARG A 202 17.17 14.93 -1.67
CA ARG A 202 18.07 13.88 -2.14
C ARG A 202 19.47 14.45 -2.40
N THR A 203 20.48 13.83 -1.82
CA THR A 203 21.90 14.19 -1.95
C THR A 203 22.72 13.06 -2.60
N GLN A 204 22.31 11.81 -2.41
CA GLN A 204 23.03 10.60 -2.83
C GLN A 204 22.09 9.57 -3.49
N GLY A 205 22.68 8.51 -4.03
CA GLY A 205 21.98 7.31 -4.48
C GLY A 205 21.17 6.65 -3.36
N GLY A 206 20.11 5.92 -3.70
CA GLY A 206 19.30 5.15 -2.74
C GLY A 206 18.34 6.00 -1.88
N GLN A 207 18.30 7.32 -2.07
CA GLN A 207 17.40 8.22 -1.35
C GLN A 207 16.13 8.52 -2.14
N PHE A 208 14.96 8.09 -1.63
CA PHE A 208 13.67 8.28 -2.30
C PHE A 208 12.65 8.92 -1.36
N GLN A 209 11.80 9.79 -1.91
CA GLN A 209 10.68 10.36 -1.16
C GLN A 209 9.56 9.33 -1.07
N GLY A 210 8.91 9.23 0.11
CA GLY A 210 7.83 8.25 0.31
C GLY A 210 6.65 8.42 -0.65
N ASP A 211 6.29 9.65 -1.00
CA ASP A 211 5.23 9.94 -1.99
C ASP A 211 5.58 9.40 -3.40
N LYS A 212 6.84 9.51 -3.81
CA LYS A 212 7.31 8.96 -5.10
C LYS A 212 7.28 7.44 -5.12
N LEU A 213 7.70 6.77 -4.03
CA LEU A 213 7.65 5.30 -3.94
C LEU A 213 6.21 4.78 -4.04
N ILE A 214 5.25 5.53 -3.49
CA ILE A 214 3.83 5.25 -3.63
C ILE A 214 3.39 5.38 -5.10
N GLU A 215 3.77 6.47 -5.78
CA GLU A 215 3.43 6.64 -7.19
C GLU A 215 4.09 5.57 -8.07
N PHE A 216 5.29 5.11 -7.71
CA PHE A 216 5.94 3.97 -8.34
C PHE A 216 5.17 2.67 -8.12
N PHE A 217 4.65 2.42 -6.92
CA PHE A 217 3.79 1.28 -6.63
C PHE A 217 2.50 1.32 -7.48
N LEU A 218 1.88 2.48 -7.62
CA LEU A 218 0.72 2.65 -8.49
C LEU A 218 1.08 2.42 -9.96
N SER A 219 2.23 2.92 -10.43
CA SER A 219 2.75 2.70 -11.79
C SER A 219 2.98 1.22 -12.06
N PHE A 220 3.59 0.53 -11.09
CA PHE A 220 3.83 -0.90 -11.14
C PHE A 220 2.52 -1.69 -11.20
N THR A 221 1.54 -1.32 -10.38
CA THR A 221 0.24 -2.01 -10.34
C THR A 221 -0.58 -1.81 -11.60
N SER A 222 -0.69 -0.57 -12.06
CA SER A 222 -1.44 -0.24 -13.28
C SER A 222 -0.69 -0.59 -14.58
N ARG A 223 0.62 -0.89 -14.47
CA ARG A 223 1.56 -1.13 -15.58
C ARG A 223 1.61 0.05 -16.56
N LYS A 224 1.40 1.26 -16.05
CA LYS A 224 1.30 2.51 -16.81
C LYS A 224 2.12 3.58 -16.14
N THR A 225 2.81 4.38 -16.96
CA THR A 225 3.57 5.53 -16.48
C THR A 225 2.69 6.73 -16.10
N ALA A 226 1.46 6.81 -16.61
CA ALA A 226 0.53 7.89 -16.34
C ALA A 226 -0.68 7.40 -15.56
N ILE A 227 -0.89 7.96 -14.36
CA ILE A 227 -2.02 7.68 -13.50
C ILE A 227 -2.65 9.02 -13.14
N ASP A 228 -3.83 9.30 -13.71
CA ASP A 228 -4.55 10.53 -13.39
C ASP A 228 -5.47 10.29 -12.18
N LEU A 229 -4.93 10.50 -10.98
CA LEU A 229 -5.71 10.39 -9.74
C LEU A 229 -6.72 11.54 -9.55
N LYS A 230 -6.92 12.46 -10.52
CA LYS A 230 -7.91 13.54 -10.36
C LYS A 230 -9.34 13.09 -10.64
N GLU A 231 -9.50 12.00 -11.38
CA GLU A 231 -10.83 11.45 -11.70
C GLU A 231 -11.21 10.38 -10.68
N LYS A 232 -12.41 10.51 -10.11
CA LYS A 232 -12.96 9.55 -9.13
C LYS A 232 -12.91 8.09 -9.62
N VAL A 233 -13.12 7.88 -10.92
CA VAL A 233 -13.05 6.55 -11.56
C VAL A 233 -11.62 6.02 -11.57
N ALA A 234 -10.65 6.86 -11.92
CA ALA A 234 -9.23 6.49 -11.90
C ALA A 234 -8.71 6.27 -10.47
N GLU A 235 -9.23 7.02 -9.49
CA GLU A 235 -8.99 6.76 -8.07
C GLU A 235 -9.59 5.42 -7.62
N ASP A 236 -10.80 5.09 -8.08
CA ASP A 236 -11.46 3.82 -7.77
C ASP A 236 -10.70 2.62 -8.38
N PHE A 237 -10.17 2.74 -9.61
CA PHE A 237 -9.31 1.74 -10.24
C PHE A 237 -7.96 1.63 -9.55
N ALA A 238 -7.27 2.75 -9.29
CA ALA A 238 -6.00 2.75 -8.56
C ALA A 238 -6.15 2.14 -7.16
N ARG A 239 -7.28 2.38 -6.49
CA ARG A 239 -7.63 1.71 -5.24
C ARG A 239 -7.81 0.22 -5.46
N MET A 240 -8.63 -0.20 -6.43
CA MET A 240 -8.89 -1.63 -6.69
C MET A 240 -7.59 -2.39 -6.98
N ASP A 241 -6.77 -1.84 -7.88
CA ASP A 241 -5.44 -2.32 -8.25
C ASP A 241 -4.52 -2.41 -7.03
N ALA A 242 -4.33 -1.31 -6.29
CA ALA A 242 -3.47 -1.28 -5.10
C ALA A 242 -3.96 -2.25 -4.02
N THR A 243 -5.27 -2.39 -3.87
CA THR A 243 -5.90 -3.26 -2.88
C THR A 243 -5.68 -4.73 -3.26
N GLU A 244 -5.89 -5.11 -4.53
CA GLU A 244 -5.59 -6.44 -5.04
C GLU A 244 -4.10 -6.78 -4.91
N ALA A 245 -3.21 -5.85 -5.31
CA ALA A 245 -1.77 -5.96 -5.19
C ALA A 245 -1.30 -6.18 -3.74
N THR A 246 -1.79 -5.37 -2.80
CA THR A 246 -1.38 -5.46 -1.39
C THR A 246 -1.95 -6.71 -0.71
N SER A 247 -3.09 -7.21 -1.17
CA SER A 247 -3.67 -8.47 -0.70
C SER A 247 -3.00 -9.72 -1.27
N SER A 248 -2.17 -9.57 -2.31
CA SER A 248 -1.31 -10.61 -2.86
C SER A 248 0.09 -10.45 -2.28
N SER A 249 0.47 -11.32 -1.34
CA SER A 249 1.81 -11.31 -0.74
C SER A 249 2.93 -11.43 -1.79
N ARG A 250 2.61 -12.06 -2.93
CA ARG A 250 3.53 -12.18 -4.07
C ARG A 250 3.70 -10.86 -4.81
N PHE A 251 2.63 -10.15 -5.14
CA PHE A 251 2.74 -8.93 -5.95
C PHE A 251 3.52 -7.83 -5.22
N LEU A 252 3.26 -7.65 -3.91
CA LEU A 252 4.01 -6.72 -3.09
C LEU A 252 5.48 -7.12 -2.96
N ARG A 253 5.78 -8.41 -2.83
CA ARG A 253 7.15 -8.94 -2.85
C ARG A 253 7.86 -8.65 -4.16
N ASP A 254 7.21 -8.89 -5.30
CA ASP A 254 7.78 -8.64 -6.63
C ASP A 254 8.08 -7.14 -6.82
N PHE A 255 7.19 -6.26 -6.34
CA PHE A 255 7.43 -4.82 -6.30
C PHE A 255 8.65 -4.45 -5.43
N ILE A 256 8.76 -5.00 -4.22
CA ILE A 256 9.89 -4.77 -3.30
C ILE A 256 11.21 -5.21 -3.94
N ILE A 257 11.23 -6.35 -4.65
CA ILE A 257 12.40 -6.80 -5.42
C ILE A 257 12.76 -5.74 -6.48
N CYS A 258 11.78 -5.21 -7.22
CA CYS A 258 12.04 -4.15 -8.20
C CYS A 258 12.53 -2.84 -7.55
N VAL A 259 12.09 -2.51 -6.34
CA VAL A 259 12.64 -1.38 -5.57
C VAL A 259 14.11 -1.63 -5.23
N GLN A 260 14.48 -2.85 -4.81
CA GLN A 260 15.88 -3.21 -4.55
C GLN A 260 16.75 -3.04 -5.81
N LEU A 261 16.27 -3.55 -6.95
CA LEU A 261 16.98 -3.40 -8.23
C LEU A 261 17.20 -1.93 -8.60
N LEU A 262 16.17 -1.08 -8.41
CA LEU A 262 16.29 0.36 -8.63
C LEU A 262 17.30 1.02 -7.69
N VAL A 263 17.30 0.66 -6.39
CA VAL A 263 18.24 1.19 -5.40
C VAL A 263 19.68 0.83 -5.76
N ASN A 264 19.93 -0.43 -6.11
CA ASN A 264 21.24 -0.92 -6.53
C ASN A 264 21.72 -0.19 -7.79
N LEU A 265 20.84 -0.05 -8.78
CA LEU A 265 21.13 0.67 -10.03
C LEU A 265 21.40 2.16 -9.78
N ASP A 266 20.62 2.81 -8.93
CA ASP A 266 20.78 4.22 -8.59
C ASP A 266 22.10 4.48 -7.84
N HIS A 267 22.51 3.59 -6.94
CA HIS A 267 23.83 3.64 -6.31
C HIS A 267 24.96 3.49 -7.33
N ALA A 268 24.86 2.50 -8.21
CA ALA A 268 25.85 2.28 -9.27
C ALA A 268 25.96 3.50 -10.20
N PHE A 269 24.82 4.06 -10.65
CA PHE A 269 24.77 5.24 -11.51
C PHE A 269 25.32 6.48 -10.80
N SER A 270 25.03 6.63 -9.50
CA SER A 270 25.47 7.79 -8.71
C SER A 270 26.98 7.92 -8.59
N ARG A 271 27.76 6.87 -8.89
CA ARG A 271 29.23 6.92 -8.94
C ARG A 271 29.74 7.81 -10.07
N ALA A 272 28.98 8.01 -11.14
CA ALA A 272 29.29 8.97 -12.19
C ALA A 272 29.02 10.41 -11.72
N ASN A 273 29.96 10.95 -10.92
CA ASN A 273 29.92 12.33 -10.45
C ASN A 273 30.13 13.33 -11.60
N ASN A 274 29.68 14.57 -11.41
CA ASN A 274 29.85 15.63 -12.40
C ASN A 274 31.30 16.17 -12.34
N THR A 275 32.15 15.85 -13.32
CA THR A 275 33.51 16.44 -13.42
C THR A 275 33.79 17.09 -14.78
N LYS A 276 32.83 17.13 -15.71
CA LYS A 276 32.96 17.88 -16.97
C LYS A 276 32.25 19.23 -16.84
N GLU A 277 32.95 20.31 -17.14
CA GLU A 277 32.33 21.65 -17.24
C GLU A 277 31.21 21.68 -18.29
N GLU A 278 31.31 20.88 -19.35
CA GLU A 278 30.36 20.82 -20.48
C GLU A 278 28.93 20.41 -20.08
N LEU A 279 28.76 19.60 -19.02
CA LEU A 279 27.45 19.17 -18.53
C LEU A 279 26.86 20.14 -17.49
N SER A 280 27.53 21.24 -17.14
CA SER A 280 27.07 22.15 -16.08
C SER A 280 25.68 22.73 -16.36
N ASP A 281 25.36 22.96 -17.62
CA ASP A 281 24.09 23.55 -18.08
C ASP A 281 23.09 22.50 -18.60
N SER A 282 23.52 21.23 -18.65
CA SER A 282 22.65 20.11 -19.02
C SER A 282 21.60 19.81 -17.95
N ARG A 283 20.55 19.09 -18.33
CA ARG A 283 19.48 18.72 -17.40
C ARG A 283 19.90 17.58 -16.47
N ILE A 284 20.55 16.56 -17.02
CA ILE A 284 21.08 15.40 -16.31
C ILE A 284 22.60 15.56 -16.24
N LYS A 285 23.12 16.01 -15.10
CA LYS A 285 24.52 16.43 -14.95
C LYS A 285 25.43 15.34 -14.42
N SER A 286 24.84 14.33 -13.80
CA SER A 286 25.53 13.23 -13.13
C SER A 286 24.62 12.00 -13.11
N GLY A 287 25.19 10.82 -12.89
CA GLY A 287 24.39 9.59 -12.93
C GLY A 287 23.28 9.56 -11.88
N LYS A 288 23.48 10.21 -10.72
CA LYS A 288 22.39 10.38 -9.74
C LYS A 288 21.21 11.16 -10.31
N ASP A 289 21.41 12.11 -11.23
CA ASP A 289 20.31 12.91 -11.75
C ASP A 289 19.32 12.09 -12.61
N VAL A 290 19.73 10.90 -13.11
CA VAL A 290 18.86 9.98 -13.84
C VAL A 290 17.63 9.61 -13.00
N PHE A 291 17.80 8.99 -11.83
CA PHE A 291 16.68 8.62 -10.95
C PHE A 291 16.24 9.74 -9.99
N LYS A 292 16.88 10.91 -10.06
CA LYS A 292 16.30 12.13 -9.50
C LYS A 292 15.08 12.56 -10.32
N SER A 293 15.12 12.28 -11.62
CA SER A 293 14.00 12.46 -12.54
C SER A 293 12.86 11.52 -12.15
N PHE A 294 11.73 12.10 -11.77
CA PHE A 294 10.54 11.32 -11.43
C PHE A 294 10.02 10.46 -12.61
N PRO A 295 9.98 10.97 -13.85
CA PRO A 295 9.66 10.16 -15.04
C PRO A 295 10.55 8.92 -15.22
N ALA A 296 11.84 8.99 -14.84
CA ALA A 296 12.74 7.85 -14.96
C ALA A 296 12.30 6.70 -14.03
N GLY A 297 12.01 7.00 -12.77
CA GLY A 297 11.47 6.00 -11.84
C GLY A 297 10.15 5.41 -12.32
N LEU A 298 9.19 6.25 -12.76
CA LEU A 298 7.93 5.76 -13.32
C LEU A 298 8.13 4.83 -14.52
N GLY A 299 9.05 5.20 -15.43
CA GLY A 299 9.41 4.40 -16.59
C GLY A 299 9.99 3.04 -16.20
N PHE A 300 10.89 3.00 -15.22
CA PHE A 300 11.50 1.77 -14.72
C PHE A 300 10.45 0.80 -14.17
N PHE A 301 9.57 1.27 -13.27
CA PHE A 301 8.53 0.41 -12.69
C PHE A 301 7.47 -0.04 -13.70
N ALA A 302 7.09 0.84 -14.64
CA ALA A 302 6.16 0.45 -15.70
C ALA A 302 6.77 -0.59 -16.65
N ALA A 303 8.06 -0.45 -16.99
CA ALA A 303 8.81 -1.41 -17.79
C ALA A 303 8.93 -2.77 -17.09
N ALA A 304 9.36 -2.77 -15.82
CA ALA A 304 9.46 -3.97 -15.00
C ALA A 304 8.11 -4.69 -14.88
N ALA A 305 7.05 -3.98 -14.49
CA ALA A 305 5.72 -4.57 -14.36
C ALA A 305 5.18 -5.13 -15.68
N THR A 306 5.42 -4.44 -16.79
CA THR A 306 5.01 -4.91 -18.13
C THR A 306 5.77 -6.17 -18.53
N LYS A 307 7.06 -6.27 -18.20
CA LYS A 307 7.88 -7.46 -18.47
C LYS A 307 7.45 -8.64 -17.60
N ILE A 308 7.15 -8.41 -16.32
CA ILE A 308 6.74 -9.47 -15.38
C ILE A 308 5.36 -9.99 -15.73
N TYR A 309 4.35 -9.11 -15.79
CA TYR A 309 2.93 -9.47 -15.83
C TYR A 309 2.27 -9.28 -17.21
N GLY A 310 3.01 -8.80 -18.21
CA GLY A 310 2.46 -8.43 -19.52
C GLY A 310 1.78 -7.06 -19.51
N LYS A 311 1.36 -6.62 -20.70
CA LYS A 311 0.65 -5.34 -20.88
C LYS A 311 -0.68 -5.33 -20.07
N PRO A 312 -1.24 -4.15 -19.74
CA PRO A 312 -2.56 -4.06 -19.13
C PRO A 312 -3.59 -4.92 -19.88
N GLY A 313 -4.34 -5.75 -19.14
CA GLY A 313 -5.33 -6.69 -19.70
C GLY A 313 -4.79 -8.09 -20.04
N TYR A 314 -3.48 -8.31 -19.93
CA TYR A 314 -2.89 -9.66 -20.01
C TYR A 314 -2.86 -10.31 -18.63
N HIS A 315 -3.16 -11.61 -18.59
CA HIS A 315 -3.03 -12.48 -17.43
C HIS A 315 -2.05 -13.60 -17.77
N LEU A 316 -0.82 -13.48 -17.30
CA LEU A 316 0.22 -14.49 -17.48
C LEU A 316 0.17 -15.49 -16.32
N ASP A 317 0.52 -16.74 -16.61
CA ASP A 317 0.63 -17.78 -15.58
C ASP A 317 1.72 -17.48 -14.56
N ASP A 318 1.53 -17.97 -13.35
CA ASP A 318 2.41 -17.77 -12.20
C ASP A 318 3.85 -18.23 -12.45
N ASP A 319 4.07 -19.31 -13.18
CA ASP A 319 5.41 -19.78 -13.53
C ASP A 319 6.10 -18.87 -14.55
N ILE A 320 5.33 -18.26 -15.45
CA ILE A 320 5.85 -17.32 -16.46
C ILE A 320 6.24 -16.02 -15.78
N THR A 321 5.38 -15.47 -14.93
CA THR A 321 5.67 -14.23 -14.20
C THR A 321 6.89 -14.39 -13.29
N LYS A 322 7.06 -15.57 -12.66
CA LYS A 322 8.25 -15.89 -11.85
C LYS A 322 9.52 -15.87 -12.70
N ARG A 323 9.55 -16.61 -13.81
CA ARG A 323 10.70 -16.65 -14.72
C ARG A 323 11.02 -15.27 -15.28
N ASN A 324 10.00 -14.49 -15.62
CA ASN A 324 10.20 -13.12 -16.09
C ASN A 324 10.91 -12.29 -15.03
N LEU A 325 10.48 -12.34 -13.77
CA LEU A 325 11.15 -11.62 -12.68
C LEU A 325 12.60 -12.10 -12.49
N GLU A 326 12.85 -13.41 -12.50
CA GLU A 326 14.22 -13.97 -12.41
C GLU A 326 15.14 -13.42 -13.50
N VAL A 327 14.67 -13.36 -14.76
CA VAL A 327 15.44 -12.78 -15.87
C VAL A 327 15.74 -11.30 -15.66
N ILE A 328 14.78 -10.53 -15.13
CA ILE A 328 14.99 -9.10 -14.81
C ILE A 328 16.07 -8.95 -13.74
N VAL A 329 15.99 -9.74 -12.67
CA VAL A 329 16.97 -9.74 -11.58
C VAL A 329 18.35 -10.06 -12.13
N ASP A 330 18.50 -11.15 -12.89
CA ASP A 330 19.78 -11.58 -13.47
C ASP A 330 20.41 -10.50 -14.37
N ASN A 331 19.59 -9.82 -15.18
CA ASN A 331 20.06 -8.77 -16.09
C ASN A 331 20.47 -7.49 -15.36
N VAL A 332 19.67 -7.05 -14.40
CA VAL A 332 19.94 -5.80 -13.68
C VAL A 332 21.08 -5.99 -12.69
N ASP A 333 21.12 -7.10 -11.96
CA ASP A 333 22.20 -7.38 -11.00
C ASP A 333 23.53 -7.64 -11.71
N GLY A 334 23.52 -8.31 -12.86
CA GLY A 334 24.74 -8.48 -13.65
C GLY A 334 25.25 -7.15 -14.24
N LEU A 335 24.34 -6.26 -14.68
CA LEU A 335 24.70 -4.88 -15.04
C LEU A 335 25.29 -4.11 -13.87
N VAL A 336 24.63 -4.12 -12.70
CA VAL A 336 25.11 -3.45 -11.48
C VAL A 336 26.49 -3.99 -11.08
N THR A 337 26.67 -5.31 -11.08
CA THR A 337 27.97 -5.94 -10.78
C THR A 337 29.06 -5.41 -11.69
N ARG A 338 28.80 -5.35 -13.01
CA ARG A 338 29.75 -4.82 -13.98
C ARG A 338 30.07 -3.34 -13.72
N LEU A 339 29.05 -2.53 -13.44
CA LEU A 339 29.23 -1.11 -13.10
C LEU A 339 30.04 -0.93 -11.82
N THR A 340 29.81 -1.74 -10.77
CA THR A 340 30.56 -1.62 -9.50
C THR A 340 32.06 -1.90 -9.65
N GLN A 341 32.44 -2.73 -10.64
CA GLN A 341 33.84 -3.04 -10.96
C GLN A 341 34.53 -1.96 -11.82
N MET A 342 33.76 -1.09 -12.48
CA MET A 342 34.27 0.03 -13.29
C MET A 342 34.78 1.18 -12.41
N SER A 343 35.71 1.99 -12.94
CA SER A 343 36.06 3.27 -12.33
C SER A 343 34.89 4.28 -12.43
N PRO A 344 34.82 5.33 -11.59
CA PRO A 344 33.81 6.38 -11.73
C PRO A 344 33.76 7.03 -13.12
N GLU A 345 34.92 7.16 -13.78
CA GLU A 345 35.06 7.66 -15.14
C GLU A 345 34.46 6.69 -16.17
N ASP A 346 34.78 5.40 -16.06
CA ASP A 346 34.22 4.37 -16.95
C ASP A 346 32.70 4.23 -16.77
N VAL A 347 32.19 4.37 -15.54
CA VAL A 347 30.74 4.40 -15.29
C VAL A 347 30.12 5.61 -16.01
N ARG A 348 30.78 6.77 -16.00
CA ARG A 348 30.25 7.95 -16.71
C ARG A 348 30.17 7.71 -18.21
N ASP A 349 31.23 7.17 -18.80
CA ASP A 349 31.26 6.87 -20.23
C ASP A 349 30.22 5.80 -20.58
N PHE A 350 30.02 4.82 -19.69
CA PHE A 350 28.98 3.81 -19.82
C PHE A 350 27.56 4.41 -19.80
N LEU A 351 27.30 5.41 -18.95
CA LEU A 351 25.96 6.00 -18.83
C LEU A 351 25.55 6.85 -20.04
N ASP A 352 26.50 7.32 -20.84
CA ASP A 352 26.28 8.15 -22.03
C ASP A 352 25.23 9.26 -21.79
N LEU A 353 25.52 10.13 -20.82
CA LEU A 353 24.62 11.20 -20.42
C LEU A 353 24.45 12.26 -21.51
N ASP A 354 25.38 12.35 -22.46
CA ASP A 354 25.32 13.28 -23.58
C ASP A 354 24.16 12.89 -24.52
N THR A 355 24.09 11.63 -24.95
CA THR A 355 22.96 11.14 -25.74
C THR A 355 21.65 11.24 -24.96
N LEU A 356 21.62 10.91 -23.67
CA LEU A 356 20.43 11.08 -22.84
C LEU A 356 19.92 12.53 -22.85
N ASN A 357 20.82 13.51 -22.62
CA ASN A 357 20.44 14.93 -22.63
C ASN A 357 19.99 15.39 -24.03
N GLU A 358 20.64 14.92 -25.10
CA GLU A 358 20.24 15.21 -26.48
C GLU A 358 18.79 14.78 -26.73
N LYS A 359 18.45 13.53 -26.41
CA LYS A 359 17.09 13.00 -26.59
C LYS A 359 16.05 13.73 -25.74
N LEU A 360 16.42 14.09 -24.51
CA LEU A 360 15.54 14.84 -23.60
C LEU A 360 15.33 16.32 -24.00
N SER A 361 16.24 16.90 -24.80
CA SER A 361 16.17 18.31 -25.23
C SER A 361 15.12 18.60 -26.31
N ARG A 362 14.50 17.55 -26.87
CA ARG A 362 13.54 17.68 -27.97
C ARG A 362 12.31 18.51 -27.56
N LYS A 363 11.95 19.49 -28.40
CA LYS A 363 10.75 20.32 -28.21
C LYS A 363 9.48 19.48 -28.38
N THR A 364 8.69 19.37 -27.32
CA THR A 364 7.37 18.72 -27.33
C THR A 364 6.38 19.52 -26.49
N SER A 365 5.11 19.55 -26.89
CA SER A 365 4.05 20.24 -26.16
C SER A 365 3.64 19.53 -24.87
N LYS A 366 3.98 18.24 -24.72
CA LYS A 366 3.67 17.40 -23.55
C LYS A 366 4.94 16.75 -22.98
N VAL A 367 5.88 17.58 -22.55
CA VAL A 367 7.21 17.18 -22.02
C VAL A 367 7.13 16.04 -21.01
N GLY A 368 6.26 16.14 -20.00
CA GLY A 368 6.13 15.09 -18.98
C GLY A 368 5.57 13.76 -19.48
N ALA A 369 4.72 13.75 -20.52
CA ALA A 369 4.22 12.50 -21.10
C ALA A 369 5.29 11.82 -21.96
N PHE A 370 5.96 12.61 -22.79
CA PHE A 370 7.08 12.15 -23.61
C PHE A 370 8.17 11.50 -22.75
N GLU A 371 8.63 12.16 -21.69
CA GLU A 371 9.72 11.61 -20.86
C GLU A 371 9.36 10.29 -20.20
N ARG A 372 8.11 10.16 -19.76
CA ARG A 372 7.62 8.92 -19.14
C ARG A 372 7.66 7.75 -20.12
N GLU A 373 7.20 7.95 -21.35
CA GLU A 373 7.25 6.93 -22.41
C GLU A 373 8.69 6.64 -22.86
N PHE A 374 9.51 7.69 -22.99
CA PHE A 374 10.93 7.59 -23.30
C PHE A 374 11.65 6.70 -22.29
N PHE A 375 11.55 7.02 -21.00
CA PHE A 375 12.19 6.23 -19.95
C PHE A 375 11.61 4.83 -19.82
N GLN A 376 10.30 4.64 -20.02
CA GLN A 376 9.72 3.29 -20.04
C GLN A 376 10.32 2.43 -21.15
N THR A 377 10.52 3.01 -22.33
CA THR A 377 11.10 2.29 -23.48
C THR A 377 12.57 2.01 -23.23
N ALA A 378 13.33 3.01 -22.78
CA ALA A 378 14.74 2.86 -22.44
C ALA A 378 14.98 1.79 -21.35
N PHE A 379 14.18 1.80 -20.29
CA PHE A 379 14.32 0.81 -19.23
C PHE A 379 13.75 -0.57 -19.58
N SER A 380 12.85 -0.67 -20.56
CA SER A 380 12.45 -1.98 -21.11
C SER A 380 13.63 -2.67 -21.79
N GLU A 381 14.47 -1.89 -22.48
CA GLU A 381 15.73 -2.37 -23.06
C GLU A 381 16.73 -2.76 -21.97
N LEU A 382 16.96 -1.87 -20.99
CA LEU A 382 17.88 -2.14 -19.87
C LEU A 382 17.53 -3.43 -19.11
N ILE A 383 16.24 -3.62 -18.84
CA ILE A 383 15.75 -4.78 -18.08
C ILE A 383 15.85 -6.07 -18.91
N THR A 384 15.78 -5.97 -20.24
CA THR A 384 15.82 -7.14 -21.13
C THR A 384 17.25 -7.53 -21.51
N GLU A 385 18.13 -6.54 -21.69
CA GLU A 385 19.48 -6.73 -22.26
C GLU A 385 20.61 -6.27 -21.34
N GLY A 386 20.32 -5.96 -20.07
CA GLY A 386 21.28 -5.33 -19.13
C GLY A 386 22.67 -5.96 -19.09
N ASN A 387 22.75 -7.30 -19.14
CA ASN A 387 24.01 -8.05 -19.17
C ASN A 387 24.82 -7.87 -20.45
N HIS A 388 24.16 -7.56 -21.57
CA HIS A 388 24.73 -7.48 -22.91
C HIS A 388 24.90 -6.05 -23.40
N LEU A 389 24.38 -5.06 -22.68
CA LEU A 389 24.54 -3.65 -23.03
C LEU A 389 26.02 -3.27 -23.11
N PRO A 390 26.51 -2.70 -24.23
CA PRO A 390 27.86 -2.16 -24.31
C PRO A 390 28.01 -0.87 -23.48
N ASN A 391 26.95 -0.06 -23.44
CA ASN A 391 26.75 1.18 -22.67
C ASN A 391 25.23 1.46 -22.64
N MET A 392 24.81 2.62 -22.15
CA MET A 392 23.40 3.01 -22.11
C MET A 392 22.85 3.62 -23.41
N SER A 393 23.68 3.88 -24.43
CA SER A 393 23.23 4.46 -25.70
C SER A 393 22.09 3.66 -26.36
N PRO A 394 22.13 2.31 -26.44
CA PRO A 394 21.01 1.52 -26.97
C PRO A 394 19.69 1.79 -26.23
N CYS A 395 19.73 1.95 -24.91
CA CYS A 395 18.54 2.28 -24.12
C CYS A 395 18.02 3.68 -24.47
N TRP A 396 18.90 4.67 -24.62
CA TRP A 396 18.52 6.04 -24.94
C TRP A 396 18.00 6.19 -26.38
N GLU A 397 18.48 5.34 -27.30
CA GLU A 397 18.02 5.30 -28.69
C GLU A 397 16.72 4.50 -28.87
N ALA A 398 16.39 3.54 -27.99
CA ALA A 398 15.27 2.60 -28.17
C ALA A 398 13.88 3.24 -28.38
N TYR A 399 13.69 4.50 -27.98
CA TYR A 399 12.43 5.23 -28.21
C TYR A 399 12.28 5.76 -29.65
N TYR A 400 13.37 5.82 -30.42
CA TYR A 400 13.44 6.39 -31.77
C TYR A 400 13.71 5.31 -32.80
#